data_AF-A0A2T0A6D5-F1
#
_entry.id   AF-A0A2T0A6D5-F1
#
_cell.length_a   1.000
_cell.length_b   1.000
_cell.length_c   1.000
_cell.angle_alpha   90.00
_cell.angle_beta   90.00
_cell.angle_gamma   90.00
#
_symmetry.space_group_name_H-M   'P 1'
#
loop_
_entity.id
_entity.type
_entity.pdbx_description
1 polymer ?
#
loop_
_entity_poly.entity_id
_entity_poly.type
_entity_poly.pdbx_seq_one_letter_code
_entity_poly.pdbx_strand_id
1 'polypeptide(L)'
;VPANSRVVSISLASFTVDQALLTGESYSVSNLTGVVQDEKAVKQDMVNMLFSGTTVVTGKAQALVVATGTQTAISDIHTSITSQTSEKTPLKQKVRRLRRAARHGYRRHLCPRLGRQLPKLERPVARQSSSERQSAPTFETSSLLA
;
A
#
# COMPACT_ATOMS: atom_id res chain seq x y z
N VAL A 1 -9.77 4.16 -15.53
CA VAL A 1 -9.62 2.70 -15.75
C VAL A 1 -9.57 2.01 -14.39
N PRO A 2 -10.43 1.00 -14.12
CA PRO A 2 -10.55 0.40 -12.78
C PRO A 2 -9.49 -0.67 -12.45
N ALA A 3 -8.93 -1.33 -13.46
CA ALA A 3 -7.97 -2.42 -13.28
C ALA A 3 -6.97 -2.48 -14.45
N ASN A 4 -5.83 -3.12 -14.24
CA ASN A 4 -4.86 -3.32 -15.32
C ASN A 4 -5.47 -4.24 -16.38
N SER A 5 -5.54 -3.78 -17.62
CA SER A 5 -6.26 -4.46 -18.70
C SER A 5 -5.49 -4.39 -20.02
N ARG A 6 -5.48 -5.45 -20.82
CA ARG A 6 -4.91 -5.48 -22.15
C ARG A 6 -5.96 -5.09 -23.18
N VAL A 7 -5.64 -4.14 -24.06
CA VAL A 7 -6.55 -3.72 -25.13
C VAL A 7 -6.73 -4.86 -26.14
N VAL A 8 -7.98 -5.19 -26.46
CA VAL A 8 -8.34 -6.25 -27.41
C VAL A 8 -8.88 -5.66 -28.70
N SER A 9 -9.76 -4.66 -28.59
CA SER A 9 -10.32 -3.96 -29.75
C SER A 9 -10.46 -2.47 -29.44
N ILE A 10 -10.25 -1.64 -30.45
CA ILE A 10 -10.47 -0.19 -30.38
C ILE A 10 -11.60 0.11 -31.34
N SER A 11 -12.67 0.74 -30.85
CA SER A 11 -13.88 1.00 -31.64
C SER A 11 -13.82 2.29 -32.44
N LEU A 12 -12.90 3.20 -32.12
CA LEU A 12 -12.79 4.53 -32.71
C LEU A 12 -11.42 4.72 -33.38
N ALA A 13 -11.32 5.72 -34.27
CA ALA A 13 -10.09 6.01 -35.00
C ALA A 13 -8.92 6.45 -34.11
N SER A 14 -9.22 7.08 -32.97
CA SER A 14 -8.23 7.48 -31.96
C SER A 14 -8.64 6.99 -30.58
N PHE A 15 -7.66 6.47 -29.84
CA PHE A 15 -7.84 6.06 -28.46
C PHE A 15 -6.60 6.44 -27.64
N THR A 16 -6.77 7.42 -26.77
CA THR A 16 -5.70 8.04 -26.00
C THR A 16 -6.01 7.99 -24.51
N VAL A 17 -4.96 7.77 -23.72
CA VAL A 17 -5.06 7.59 -22.27
C VAL A 17 -4.01 8.46 -21.59
N ASP A 18 -4.42 9.12 -20.51
CA ASP A 18 -3.54 9.85 -19.63
C ASP A 18 -2.88 8.89 -18.65
N GLN A 19 -1.56 8.71 -18.81
CA GLN A 19 -0.71 7.85 -18.00
C GLN A 19 0.20 8.63 -17.04
N ALA A 20 -0.02 9.94 -16.87
CA ALA A 20 0.82 10.81 -16.05
C ALA A 20 1.00 10.31 -14.61
N LEU A 21 -0.02 9.64 -14.07
CA LEU A 21 0.03 9.07 -12.71
C LEU A 21 1.11 7.99 -12.54
N LEU A 22 1.45 7.26 -13.60
CA LEU A 22 2.36 6.11 -13.53
C LEU A 22 3.72 6.37 -14.17
N THR A 23 3.76 7.13 -15.26
CA THR A 23 5.00 7.43 -15.99
C THR A 23 5.55 8.82 -15.68
N GLY A 24 4.72 9.73 -15.14
CA GLY A 24 5.09 11.13 -14.93
C GLY A 24 5.09 11.97 -16.20
N GLU A 25 4.71 11.39 -17.35
CA GLU A 25 4.65 12.11 -18.61
C GLU A 25 3.34 12.89 -18.73
N SER A 26 3.41 14.17 -19.09
CA SER A 26 2.24 15.05 -19.14
C SER A 26 1.39 14.88 -20.42
N TYR A 27 1.82 14.05 -21.36
CA TYR A 27 1.16 13.88 -22.65
C TYR A 27 0.35 12.58 -22.66
N SER A 28 -0.83 12.62 -23.28
CA SER A 28 -1.66 11.42 -23.47
C SER A 28 -1.04 10.49 -24.50
N VAL A 29 -0.98 9.19 -24.19
CA VAL A 29 -0.39 8.17 -25.05
C VAL A 29 -1.47 7.42 -25.82
N SER A 30 -1.26 7.21 -27.12
CA SER A 30 -2.14 6.42 -27.97
C SER A 30 -1.91 4.93 -27.73
N ASN A 31 -2.98 4.21 -27.39
CA ASN A 31 -2.88 2.77 -27.15
C ASN A 31 -3.17 1.99 -28.44
N LEU A 32 -2.53 0.83 -28.60
CA LEU A 32 -2.63 -0.05 -29.77
C LEU A 32 -3.02 -1.47 -29.36
N THR A 33 -3.65 -2.23 -30.25
CA THR A 33 -3.99 -3.65 -30.02
C THR A 33 -2.80 -4.60 -30.25
N GLY A 34 -1.73 -4.10 -30.86
CA GLY A 34 -0.55 -4.88 -31.24
C GLY A 34 0.14 -5.56 -30.05
N VAL A 35 0.82 -6.67 -30.32
CA VAL A 35 1.67 -7.32 -29.31
C VAL A 35 2.96 -6.53 -29.16
N VAL A 36 3.30 -6.17 -27.92
CA VAL A 36 4.63 -5.65 -27.58
C VAL A 36 5.56 -6.87 -27.55
N GLN A 37 6.60 -6.86 -28.39
CA GLN A 37 7.49 -8.02 -28.57
C GLN A 37 8.49 -8.18 -27.42
N ASP A 38 8.80 -7.11 -26.71
CA ASP A 38 9.72 -7.15 -25.59
C ASP A 38 9.02 -7.64 -24.31
N GLU A 39 9.46 -8.78 -23.79
CA GLU A 39 8.96 -9.37 -22.54
C GLU A 39 9.35 -8.54 -21.31
N LYS A 40 10.41 -7.73 -21.40
CA LYS A 40 10.90 -6.86 -20.31
C LYS A 40 10.62 -5.38 -20.58
N ALA A 41 9.67 -5.09 -21.46
CA ALA A 41 9.25 -3.73 -21.78
C ALA A 41 8.97 -2.93 -20.51
N VAL A 42 9.39 -1.67 -20.49
CA VAL A 42 9.06 -0.75 -19.41
C VAL A 42 7.56 -0.46 -19.46
N LYS A 43 6.93 -0.13 -18.32
CA LYS A 43 5.49 0.19 -18.26
C LYS A 43 5.05 1.24 -19.29
N GLN A 44 5.94 2.16 -19.65
CA GLN A 44 5.71 3.18 -20.68
C GLN A 44 5.62 2.62 -22.10
N ASP A 45 6.42 1.59 -22.42
CA ASP A 45 6.44 0.97 -23.75
C ASP A 45 5.28 -0.02 -23.96
N MET A 46 4.55 -0.35 -22.88
CA MET A 46 3.37 -1.21 -22.90
C MET A 46 2.13 -0.51 -23.48
N VAL A 47 2.22 -0.07 -24.74
CA VAL A 47 1.15 0.67 -25.46
C VAL A 47 -0.14 -0.14 -25.67
N ASN A 48 -0.14 -1.43 -25.38
CA ASN A 48 -1.31 -2.30 -25.46
C ASN A 48 -1.95 -2.57 -24.08
N MET A 49 -1.46 -1.92 -23.03
CA MET A 49 -1.94 -2.06 -21.67
C MET A 49 -2.56 -0.78 -21.15
N LEU A 50 -3.72 -0.92 -20.53
CA LEU A 50 -4.40 0.08 -19.73
C LEU A 50 -4.08 -0.17 -18.27
N PHE A 51 -3.56 0.84 -17.57
CA PHE A 51 -3.22 0.70 -16.17
C PHE A 51 -4.33 1.23 -15.25
N SER A 52 -4.50 0.60 -14.09
CA SER A 52 -5.43 1.07 -13.07
C SER A 52 -5.09 2.49 -12.61
N GLY A 53 -6.11 3.33 -12.42
CA GLY A 53 -5.97 4.73 -12.02
C GLY A 53 -5.70 5.71 -13.16
N THR A 54 -5.48 5.23 -14.39
CA THR A 54 -5.35 6.09 -15.57
C THR A 54 -6.72 6.54 -16.10
N THR A 55 -6.77 7.66 -16.81
CA THR A 55 -8.01 8.22 -17.37
C THR A 55 -7.98 8.16 -18.88
N VAL A 56 -9.07 7.67 -19.49
CA VAL A 56 -9.22 7.71 -20.95
C VAL A 56 -9.51 9.15 -21.34
N VAL A 57 -8.68 9.72 -22.22
CA VAL A 57 -8.84 11.10 -22.70
C VAL A 57 -9.79 11.13 -23.88
N THR A 58 -9.63 10.19 -24.81
CA THR A 58 -10.47 10.12 -26.01
C THR A 58 -10.59 8.67 -26.48
N GLY A 59 -11.74 8.33 -27.03
CA GLY A 59 -11.98 7.05 -27.69
C GLY A 59 -12.76 6.05 -26.85
N LYS A 60 -12.91 4.84 -27.41
CA LYS A 60 -13.62 3.71 -26.81
C LYS A 60 -12.91 2.42 -27.23
N ALA A 61 -12.65 1.56 -26.27
CA ALA A 61 -11.97 0.29 -26.49
C ALA A 61 -12.59 -0.80 -25.62
N GLN A 62 -12.45 -2.06 -26.06
CA GLN A 62 -12.66 -3.23 -25.23
C GLN A 62 -11.30 -3.76 -24.80
N ALA A 63 -11.20 -4.14 -23.52
CA ALA A 63 -9.97 -4.63 -22.93
C ALA A 63 -10.26 -5.84 -22.04
N LEU A 64 -9.31 -6.75 -21.97
CA LEU A 64 -9.32 -7.90 -21.08
C LEU A 64 -8.59 -7.54 -19.79
N VAL A 65 -9.22 -7.74 -18.63
CA VAL A 65 -8.57 -7.49 -17.34
C VAL A 65 -7.47 -8.54 -17.12
N VAL A 66 -6.25 -8.08 -16.85
CA VAL A 66 -5.06 -8.93 -16.63
C VAL A 66 -4.65 -8.94 -15.17
N ALA A 67 -4.80 -7.81 -14.46
CA ALA A 67 -4.48 -7.74 -13.04
C ALA A 67 -5.40 -6.77 -12.28
N THR A 68 -5.72 -7.15 -11.05
CA THR A 68 -6.61 -6.40 -10.14
C THR A 68 -5.98 -6.29 -8.75
N GLY A 69 -6.48 -5.37 -7.92
CA GLY A 69 -6.04 -5.20 -6.54
C GLY A 69 -4.53 -5.01 -6.42
N THR A 70 -3.90 -5.82 -5.57
CA THR A 70 -2.47 -5.73 -5.23
C THR A 70 -1.51 -6.02 -6.38
N GLN A 71 -1.98 -6.66 -7.46
CA GLN A 71 -1.16 -7.00 -8.64
C GLN A 71 -1.18 -5.87 -9.70
N THR A 72 -1.84 -4.75 -9.41
CA THR A 72 -1.87 -3.61 -10.33
C THR A 72 -0.58 -2.81 -10.27
N ALA A 73 -0.28 -2.11 -11.36
CA ALA A 73 0.95 -1.33 -11.49
C ALA A 73 1.06 -0.23 -10.42
N ILE A 74 -0.08 0.34 -10.02
CA ILE A 74 -0.17 1.33 -8.95
C ILE A 74 0.06 0.72 -7.56
N SER A 75 -0.43 -0.51 -7.33
CA SER A 75 -0.19 -1.24 -6.08
C SER A 75 1.25 -1.69 -5.93
N ASP A 76 1.95 -2.02 -7.01
CA ASP A 76 3.40 -2.28 -6.97
C ASP A 76 4.16 -1.07 -6.46
N ILE A 77 3.82 0.13 -6.96
CA ILE A 77 4.42 1.40 -6.54
C ILE A 77 4.11 1.66 -5.06
N HIS A 78 2.85 1.51 -4.66
CA HIS A 78 2.44 1.67 -3.27
C HIS A 78 3.20 0.74 -2.31
N THR A 79 3.35 -0.53 -2.70
CA THR A 79 4.07 -1.54 -1.92
C THR A 79 5.56 -1.20 -1.83
N SER A 80 6.16 -0.75 -2.94
CA SER A 80 7.55 -0.31 -2.99
C SER A 80 7.80 0.87 -2.05
N ILE A 81 6.93 1.89 -2.06
CA ILE A 81 7.01 3.05 -1.16
C ILE A 81 6.86 2.63 0.31
N THR A 82 5.89 1.76 0.61
CA THR A 82 5.63 1.31 1.98
C THR A 82 6.78 0.44 2.52
N SER A 83 7.42 -0.36 1.66
CA SER A 83 8.56 -1.19 2.05
C SER A 83 9.80 -0.37 2.44
N GLN A 84 10.01 0.80 1.81
CA GLN A 84 11.18 1.65 2.04
C GLN A 84 11.09 2.47 3.35
N THR A 85 9.90 2.63 3.95
CA THR A 85 9.72 3.47 5.15
C THR A 85 10.16 2.80 6.46
N SER A 86 10.68 1.56 6.41
CA SER A 86 11.10 0.80 7.60
C SER A 86 12.53 1.11 8.09
N GLU A 87 13.30 1.95 7.40
CA GLU A 87 14.63 2.31 7.87
C GLU A 87 14.58 3.37 8.98
N LYS A 88 14.95 2.96 10.20
CA LYS A 88 15.13 3.90 11.31
C LYS A 88 16.22 4.90 10.92
N THR A 89 15.83 6.18 10.81
CA THR A 89 16.77 7.26 10.51
C THR A 89 18.02 7.19 11.40
N PRO A 90 19.22 7.49 10.87
CA PRO A 90 20.47 7.41 11.62
C PRO A 90 20.41 8.14 12.98
N LEU A 91 19.70 9.27 13.02
CA LEU A 91 19.45 10.03 14.25
C LEU A 91 18.58 9.27 15.27
N LYS A 92 17.45 8.68 14.84
CA LYS A 92 16.60 7.85 15.72
C LYS A 92 17.38 6.66 16.29
N GLN A 93 18.31 6.10 15.53
CA GLN A 93 19.19 5.02 16.02
C GLN A 93 20.17 5.51 17.08
N LYS A 94 20.83 6.66 16.87
CA LYS A 94 21.77 7.25 17.82
C LYS A 94 21.10 7.60 19.15
N VAL A 95 19.93 8.26 19.10
CA VAL A 95 19.13 8.57 20.29
C VAL A 95 18.70 7.29 21.03
N ARG A 96 18.30 6.23 20.31
CA ARG A 96 17.98 4.93 20.93
C ARG A 96 19.18 4.29 21.63
N ARG A 97 20.39 4.38 21.04
CA ARG A 97 21.63 3.89 21.67
C ARG A 97 21.97 4.66 22.93
N LEU A 98 21.88 6.00 22.90
CA LEU A 98 22.09 6.85 24.08
C LEU A 98 21.10 6.54 25.20
N ARG A 99 19.80 6.41 24.89
CA ARG A 99 18.77 5.99 25.86
C ARG A 99 19.06 4.62 26.49
N ARG A 100 19.61 3.67 25.72
CA ARG A 100 20.01 2.35 26.24
C ARG A 100 21.23 2.44 27.16
N ALA A 101 22.24 3.21 26.76
CA ALA A 101 23.45 3.41 27.56
C ALA A 101 23.14 4.10 28.90
N ALA A 102 22.33 5.16 28.89
CA ALA A 102 21.89 5.85 30.10
C ALA A 102 21.16 4.91 31.08
N ARG A 103 20.28 4.03 30.58
CA ARG A 103 19.60 3.02 31.43
C ARG A 103 20.56 2.01 32.05
N HIS A 104 21.61 1.59 31.32
CA HIS A 104 22.63 0.69 31.87
C HIS A 104 23.55 1.38 32.90
N GLY A 105 23.90 2.65 32.67
CA GLY A 105 24.67 3.45 33.63
C GLY A 105 23.91 3.71 34.94
N TYR A 106 22.64 4.12 34.85
CA TYR A 106 21.80 4.35 36.03
C TYR A 106 21.60 3.08 36.87
N ARG A 107 21.44 1.91 36.23
CA ARG A 107 21.23 0.64 36.94
C ARG A 107 22.47 0.13 37.69
N ARG A 108 23.67 0.50 37.26
CA ARG A 108 24.94 0.15 37.94
C ARG A 108 25.29 1.11 39.08
N HIS A 109 24.84 2.36 39.03
CA HIS A 109 25.15 3.35 40.07
C HIS A 109 24.08 3.54 41.15
N LEU A 110 22.82 3.17 40.90
CA LEU A 110 21.74 3.35 41.89
C LEU A 110 21.62 2.21 42.94
N CYS A 111 22.30 1.07 42.74
CA CYS A 111 22.27 -0.06 43.69
C CYS A 111 23.68 -0.44 44.19
N PRO A 112 24.22 0.32 45.15
CA PRO A 112 24.85 -0.35 46.30
C PRO A 112 24.32 0.11 47.68
N ARG A 113 23.37 1.07 47.77
CA ARG A 113 22.97 1.64 49.08
C ARG A 113 21.47 1.81 49.37
N LEU A 114 20.55 1.34 48.53
CA LEU A 114 19.11 1.29 48.87
C LEU A 114 18.68 -0.10 49.34
N GLY A 115 19.31 -0.53 50.44
CA GLY A 115 18.75 -1.55 51.32
C GLY A 115 17.75 -0.90 52.27
N ARG A 116 16.49 -0.72 51.80
CA ARG A 116 15.22 -0.61 52.55
C ARG A 116 14.26 0.35 51.83
N GLN A 117 13.09 -0.19 51.50
CA GLN A 117 11.87 0.51 51.07
C GLN A 117 11.95 1.30 49.75
N LEU A 118 11.86 0.56 48.63
CA LEU A 118 11.15 1.10 47.48
C LEU A 118 9.65 1.07 47.82
N PRO A 119 8.89 2.19 47.75
CA PRO A 119 7.44 2.10 47.76
C PRO A 119 7.04 1.25 46.55
N LYS A 120 6.13 0.30 46.77
CA LYS A 120 5.54 -0.49 45.69
C LYS A 120 4.94 0.51 44.69
N LEU A 121 5.67 0.76 43.60
CA LEU A 121 5.06 1.30 42.39
C LEU A 121 4.08 0.22 41.95
N GLU A 122 2.81 0.40 42.34
CA GLU A 122 1.72 -0.35 41.77
C GLU A 122 1.87 -0.27 40.26
N ARG A 123 2.06 -1.45 39.66
CA ARG A 123 1.97 -1.59 38.22
C ARG A 123 0.61 -1.01 37.85
N PRO A 124 0.49 -0.09 36.88
CA PRO A 124 -0.82 0.25 36.38
C PRO A 124 -1.43 -1.08 35.92
N VAL A 125 -2.50 -1.48 36.61
CA VAL A 125 -3.32 -2.64 36.26
C VAL A 125 -3.68 -2.42 34.80
N ALA A 126 -3.15 -3.27 33.93
CA ALA A 126 -3.66 -3.39 32.58
C ALA A 126 -5.16 -3.67 32.74
N ARG A 127 -6.00 -2.68 32.43
CA ARG A 127 -7.44 -2.89 32.33
C ARG A 127 -7.64 -4.02 31.33
N GLN A 128 -7.94 -5.20 31.88
CA GLN A 128 -8.60 -6.27 31.15
C GLN A 128 -10.02 -5.75 30.87
N SER A 129 -10.25 -5.31 29.64
CA SER A 129 -11.60 -5.28 29.08
C SER A 129 -11.66 -6.40 28.04
N SER A 130 -11.99 -7.60 28.51
CA SER A 130 -12.41 -8.71 27.67
C SER A 130 -13.66 -9.35 28.28
N SER A 131 -14.81 -8.84 27.84
CA SER A 131 -16.16 -9.44 27.83
C SER A 131 -17.08 -8.30 27.37
N GLU A 132 -17.55 -8.24 26.12
CA GLU A 132 -18.55 -9.16 25.57
C GLU A 132 -18.21 -9.62 24.15
N ARG A 133 -18.24 -10.94 23.96
CA ARG A 133 -18.70 -11.53 22.70
C ARG A 133 -20.19 -11.78 22.85
N GLN A 134 -20.97 -11.35 21.85
CA GLN A 134 -22.28 -11.80 21.37
C GLN A 134 -22.93 -10.54 20.77
N SER A 135 -23.30 -10.43 19.51
CA SER A 135 -23.67 -11.40 18.49
C SER A 135 -23.70 -10.69 17.13
N ALA A 136 -23.31 -11.40 16.07
CA ALA A 136 -23.58 -10.99 14.70
C ALA A 136 -25.11 -10.93 14.44
N PRO A 137 -25.61 -10.03 13.58
CA PRO A 137 -26.76 -10.32 12.76
C PRO A 137 -26.28 -10.80 11.39
N THR A 138 -26.78 -11.98 11.06
CA THR A 138 -26.70 -12.69 9.80
C THR A 138 -27.22 -11.86 8.63
N PHE A 139 -26.58 -12.06 7.47
CA PHE A 139 -27.17 -11.85 6.16
C PHE A 139 -28.53 -12.56 6.09
N GLU A 140 -29.60 -11.82 5.86
CA GLU A 140 -30.84 -12.33 5.28
C GLU A 140 -30.95 -11.71 3.88
N THR A 141 -30.60 -12.52 2.89
CA THR A 141 -31.06 -12.38 1.51
C THR A 141 -32.48 -12.91 1.42
N SER A 142 -33.42 -12.06 1.00
CA SER A 142 -34.66 -12.45 0.31
C SER A 142 -35.12 -11.21 -0.46
N SER A 143 -34.84 -11.05 -1.76
CA SER A 143 -35.60 -11.63 -2.89
C SER A 143 -37.11 -11.68 -2.65
N LEU A 144 -37.86 -10.70 -3.18
CA LEU A 144 -38.85 -10.87 -4.26
C LEU A 144 -39.98 -9.82 -4.22
N LEU A 145 -40.17 -9.20 -5.39
CA LEU A 145 -41.45 -8.81 -6.03
C LEU A 145 -42.40 -7.84 -5.28
N ALA A 146 -42.49 -6.61 -5.80
CA ALA A 146 -43.70 -6.06 -6.44
C ALA A 146 -43.39 -4.67 -7.03
#